data_AF-T1BFT4-F1
#
_entry.id   AF-T1BFT4-F1
#
_cell.length_a   1.000
_cell.length_b   1.000
_cell.length_c   1.000
_cell.angle_alpha   90.00
_cell.angle_beta   90.00
_cell.angle_gamma   90.00
#
_symmetry.space_group_name_H-M   'P 1'
#
loop_
_entity.id
_entity.type
_entity.pdbx_description
1 polymer ?
#
loop_
_entity_poly.entity_id
_entity_poly.type
_entity_poly.pdbx_seq_one_letter_code
_entity_poly.pdbx_strand_id
1 'polypeptide(L)'
;EEVLKRPEQRLATGMSEKDIVGFMAAFASAAEPVEVHFLWRPQLADPDDEIVREAAVNGRSKVIVTHNVRHFEPVARQFGLEVVTPGAFLKRINT
;
A
#
# COMPACT_ATOMS: atom_id res chain seq x y z
N GLU A 1 -9.77 3.63 3.44
CA GLU A 1 -10.21 5.02 3.70
C GLU A 1 -10.20 5.42 5.18
N GLU A 2 -10.62 4.54 6.09
CA GLU A 2 -10.86 4.88 7.50
C GLU A 2 -9.66 5.49 8.22
N VAL A 3 -8.44 5.03 7.94
CA VAL A 3 -7.21 5.53 8.58
C VAL A 3 -7.00 7.02 8.32
N LEU A 4 -7.19 7.49 7.08
CA LEU A 4 -6.99 8.90 6.72
C LEU A 4 -8.05 9.81 7.34
N LYS A 5 -9.26 9.29 7.57
CA LYS A 5 -10.40 10.02 8.15
C LYS A 5 -10.28 10.19 9.68
N ARG A 6 -9.34 9.52 10.34
CA ARG A 6 -9.18 9.58 11.81
C ARG A 6 -8.86 11.01 12.28
N PRO A 7 -9.35 11.43 13.46
CA PRO A 7 -9.16 12.80 13.96
C PRO A 7 -7.69 13.24 14.02
N GLU A 8 -6.78 12.35 14.43
CA GLU A 8 -5.35 12.63 14.51
C GLU A 8 -4.72 12.92 13.14
N GLN A 9 -5.16 12.23 12.08
CA GLN A 9 -4.67 12.45 10.72
C GLN A 9 -5.22 13.75 10.13
N ARG A 10 -6.50 14.04 10.39
CA ARG A 10 -7.13 15.30 10.00
C ARG A 10 -6.49 16.50 10.69
N LEU A 11 -6.14 16.36 11.98
CA LEU A 11 -5.43 17.40 12.72
C LEU A 11 -4.01 17.61 12.17
N ALA A 12 -3.29 16.53 11.86
CA ALA A 12 -1.93 16.60 11.33
C ALA A 12 -1.85 17.21 9.92
N THR A 13 -2.87 16.99 9.09
CA THR A 13 -2.89 17.41 7.68
C THR A 13 -3.70 18.69 7.43
N GLY A 14 -4.59 19.07 8.35
CA GLY A 14 -5.55 20.16 8.16
C GLY A 14 -6.69 19.81 7.19
N MET A 15 -6.76 18.57 6.70
CA MET A 15 -7.76 18.16 5.70
C MET A 15 -9.12 17.86 6.33
N SER A 16 -10.19 18.34 5.67
CA SER A 16 -11.54 17.88 5.94
C SER A 16 -11.76 16.46 5.38
N GLU A 17 -12.82 15.78 5.81
CA GLU A 17 -13.18 14.48 5.22
C GLU A 17 -13.45 14.57 3.72
N LYS A 18 -14.02 15.69 3.27
CA LYS A 18 -14.25 15.95 1.84
C LYS A 18 -12.93 16.04 1.08
N ASP A 19 -11.93 16.70 1.66
CA ASP A 19 -10.59 16.81 1.05
C ASP A 19 -9.92 15.44 0.96
N ILE A 20 -10.04 14.61 2.01
CA ILE A 20 -9.51 13.24 2.01
C ILE A 20 -10.16 12.39 0.92
N VAL A 21 -11.48 12.45 0.78
CA VAL A 21 -12.19 11.72 -0.28
C VAL A 21 -11.74 12.21 -1.67
N GLY A 22 -11.65 13.52 -1.86
CA GLY A 22 -11.16 14.11 -3.11
C GLY A 22 -9.72 13.69 -3.43
N PHE A 23 -8.84 13.69 -2.42
CA PHE A 23 -7.46 13.25 -2.55
C PHE A 23 -7.38 11.77 -2.94
N MET A 24 -8.12 10.89 -2.28
CA MET A 24 -8.11 9.45 -2.60
C MET A 24 -8.62 9.19 -4.03
N ALA A 25 -9.65 9.93 -4.47
CA ALA A 25 -10.14 9.83 -5.84
C ALA A 25 -9.08 10.30 -6.87
N ALA A 26 -8.44 11.44 -6.62
CA ALA A 26 -7.37 11.95 -7.47
C ALA A 26 -6.16 10.99 -7.49
N PHE A 27 -5.76 10.45 -6.34
CA PHE A 27 -4.68 9.48 -6.22
C PHE A 27 -5.00 8.21 -7.01
N ALA A 28 -6.20 7.65 -6.86
CA ALA A 28 -6.65 6.49 -7.61
C ALA A 28 -6.72 6.76 -9.12
N SER A 29 -7.12 7.96 -9.55
CA SER A 29 -7.12 8.32 -10.99
C SER A 29 -5.73 8.44 -11.60
N ALA A 30 -4.70 8.68 -10.78
CA ALA A 30 -3.31 8.73 -11.21
C ALA A 30 -2.60 7.37 -11.12
N ALA A 31 -3.23 6.37 -10.47
CA ALA A 31 -2.68 5.05 -10.31
C ALA A 31 -2.91 4.20 -11.56
N GLU A 32 -1.98 3.27 -11.82
CA GLU A 32 -2.16 2.25 -12.85
C GLU A 32 -2.99 1.09 -12.29
N PRO A 33 -4.17 0.77 -12.88
CA PRO A 33 -4.96 -0.37 -12.44
C PRO A 33 -4.24 -1.67 -12.77
N VAL A 34 -4.15 -2.57 -11.80
CA VAL A 34 -3.54 -3.89 -11.97
C VAL A 34 -4.65 -4.94 -12.03
N GLU A 35 -4.80 -5.59 -13.19
CA GLU A 35 -5.66 -6.76 -13.31
C GLU A 35 -5.00 -7.98 -12.64
N VAL A 36 -5.74 -8.62 -11.73
CA VAL A 36 -5.28 -9.83 -11.04
C VAL A 36 -5.75 -11.04 -11.83
N HIS A 37 -4.86 -11.65 -12.60
CA HIS A 37 -5.18 -12.82 -13.42
C HIS A 37 -5.01 -14.15 -12.68
N PHE A 38 -4.26 -14.16 -11.58
CA PHE A 38 -3.96 -15.36 -10.80
C PHE A 38 -4.18 -15.12 -9.31
N LEU A 39 -4.97 -16.00 -8.70
CA LEU A 39 -5.22 -16.02 -7.26
C LEU A 39 -4.36 -17.12 -6.64
N TRP A 40 -3.40 -16.75 -5.81
CA TRP A 40 -2.47 -17.70 -5.17
C TRP A 40 -2.79 -17.96 -3.70
N ARG A 41 -3.98 -17.58 -3.23
CA ARG A 41 -4.36 -17.66 -1.81
C ARG A 41 -4.55 -19.11 -1.33
N PRO A 42 -4.21 -19.41 -0.06
CA PRO A 42 -3.57 -18.52 0.92
C PRO A 42 -2.03 -18.60 0.87
N GLN A 43 -1.34 -17.45 1.00
CA GLN A 43 0.12 -17.40 1.25
C GLN A 43 0.51 -16.52 2.44
N LEU A 44 -0.33 -15.56 2.84
CA LEU A 44 -0.09 -14.69 3.99
C LEU A 44 -0.85 -15.18 5.23
N ALA A 45 -0.32 -14.83 6.41
CA ALA A 45 -0.97 -15.14 7.68
C ALA A 45 -2.28 -14.36 7.88
N ASP A 46 -2.39 -13.19 7.26
CA ASP A 46 -3.59 -12.35 7.26
C ASP A 46 -4.25 -12.39 5.87
N PRO A 47 -5.47 -12.94 5.73
CA PRO A 47 -6.19 -12.98 4.46
C PRO A 47 -6.47 -11.59 3.87
N ASP A 48 -6.57 -10.54 4.70
CA ASP A 48 -6.85 -9.19 4.24
C ASP A 48 -5.63 -8.53 3.57
N ASP A 49 -4.42 -9.01 3.88
CA ASP A 49 -3.17 -8.54 3.28
C ASP A 49 -2.90 -9.14 1.88
N GLU A 50 -3.64 -10.19 1.49
CA GLU A 50 -3.46 -10.91 0.22
C GLU A 50 -3.62 -10.02 -1.02
N ILE A 51 -4.62 -9.12 -1.00
CA ILE A 51 -4.90 -8.21 -2.14
C ILE A 51 -3.71 -7.29 -2.44
N VAL A 52 -2.97 -6.87 -1.40
CA VAL A 52 -1.83 -5.94 -1.55
C VAL A 52 -0.67 -6.68 -2.22
N ARG A 53 -0.40 -7.93 -1.82
CA ARG A 53 0.63 -8.74 -2.48
C ARG A 53 0.24 -9.03 -3.93
N GLU A 54 -1.00 -9.44 -4.17
CA GLU A 54 -1.47 -9.76 -5.53
C GLU A 54 -1.32 -8.56 -6.48
N ALA A 55 -1.71 -7.37 -6.03
CA ALA A 55 -1.50 -6.14 -6.79
C ALA A 55 -0.01 -5.86 -7.03
N ALA A 56 0.85 -6.03 -6.02
CA ALA A 56 2.29 -5.80 -6.17
C ALA A 56 2.94 -6.76 -7.18
N VAL A 57 2.59 -8.06 -7.13
CA VAL A 57 3.14 -9.08 -8.04
C VAL A 57 2.62 -8.90 -9.47
N ASN A 58 1.30 -8.77 -9.66
CA ASN A 58 0.72 -8.60 -10.99
C ASN A 58 1.14 -7.26 -11.61
N GLY A 59 1.26 -6.21 -10.80
CA GLY A 59 1.73 -4.89 -11.21
C GLY A 59 3.25 -4.78 -11.37
N ARG A 60 3.99 -5.88 -11.23
CA ARG A 60 5.47 -5.94 -11.35
C ARG A 60 6.18 -4.86 -10.51
N SER A 61 5.62 -4.59 -9.34
CA SER A 61 6.21 -3.64 -8.39
C SER A 61 7.56 -4.16 -7.94
N LYS A 62 8.46 -3.25 -7.56
CA LYS A 62 9.74 -3.61 -6.93
C LYS A 62 9.68 -3.55 -5.41
N VAL A 63 8.72 -2.78 -4.87
CA VAL A 63 8.66 -2.43 -3.45
C VAL A 63 7.21 -2.38 -2.98
N ILE A 64 6.92 -2.97 -1.82
CA ILE A 64 5.72 -2.73 -1.01
C ILE A 64 6.07 -1.72 0.09
N VAL A 65 5.37 -0.59 0.13
CA VAL A 65 5.54 0.43 1.16
C VAL A 65 4.44 0.26 2.21
N THR A 66 4.79 -0.17 3.42
CA THR A 66 3.82 -0.46 4.49
C THR A 66 4.42 -0.30 5.90
N HIS A 67 3.58 0.03 6.88
CA HIS A 67 3.96 -0.08 8.29
C HIS A 67 3.90 -1.53 8.80
N ASN A 68 3.17 -2.42 8.11
CA ASN A 68 3.00 -3.82 8.51
C ASN A 68 4.09 -4.74 7.93
N VAL A 69 5.37 -4.36 8.08
CA VAL A 69 6.49 -5.05 7.44
C VAL A 69 6.52 -6.55 7.79
N ARG A 70 6.27 -6.89 9.05
CA ARG A 70 6.34 -8.25 9.59
C ARG A 70 5.43 -9.25 8.86
N HIS A 71 4.26 -8.84 8.37
CA HIS A 71 3.34 -9.76 7.69
C HIS A 71 3.73 -9.97 6.23
N PHE A 72 4.28 -8.95 5.57
CA PHE A 72 4.62 -9.02 4.15
C PHE A 72 6.01 -9.59 3.88
N GLU A 73 6.98 -9.35 4.76
CA GLU A 73 8.39 -9.71 4.54
C GLU A 73 8.64 -11.20 4.22
N PRO A 74 8.00 -12.18 4.90
CA PRO A 74 8.26 -13.60 4.62
C PRO A 74 7.91 -14.01 3.19
N VAL A 75 6.83 -13.46 2.64
CA VAL A 75 6.31 -13.85 1.32
C VAL A 75 6.85 -12.94 0.22
N ALA A 76 7.06 -11.65 0.49
CA ALA A 76 7.58 -10.69 -0.48
C ALA A 76 8.92 -11.12 -1.10
N ARG A 77 9.83 -11.68 -0.29
CA ARG A 77 11.13 -12.17 -0.78
C ARG A 77 11.01 -13.26 -1.84
N GLN A 78 9.98 -14.12 -1.77
CA GLN A 78 9.75 -15.18 -2.75
C GLN A 78 9.37 -14.64 -4.13
N PHE A 79 8.84 -13.43 -4.19
CA PHE A 79 8.42 -12.75 -5.42
C PHE A 79 9.39 -11.63 -5.84
N GLY A 80 10.57 -11.54 -5.21
CA GLY A 80 11.55 -10.49 -5.51
C GLY A 80 11.10 -9.08 -5.10
N LEU A 81 10.14 -8.97 -4.18
CA LEU A 81 9.62 -7.71 -3.67
C LEU A 81 10.40 -7.28 -2.43
N GLU A 82 10.79 -6.01 -2.40
CA GLU A 82 11.29 -5.37 -1.18
C GLU A 82 10.10 -4.87 -0.33
N VAL A 83 10.17 -4.98 0.99
CA VAL A 83 9.17 -4.38 1.90
C VAL A 83 9.85 -3.30 2.72
N VAL A 84 9.33 -2.07 2.67
CA VAL A 84 9.91 -0.92 3.36
C VAL A 84 8.85 -0.10 4.09
N THR A 85 9.26 0.63 5.11
CA THR A 85 8.37 1.60 5.77
C THR A 85 8.22 2.87 4.93
N PRO A 86 7.09 3.61 5.05
CA PRO A 86 6.91 4.87 4.35
C PRO A 86 8.05 5.87 4.59
N GLY A 87 8.50 6.01 5.84
CA GLY A 87 9.61 6.90 6.19
C GLY A 87 10.94 6.52 5.53
N ALA A 88 11.23 5.21 5.39
CA ALA A 88 12.42 4.75 4.68
C ALA A 88 12.31 4.99 3.17
N PHE A 89 11.12 4.76 2.59
CA PHE A 89 10.87 5.01 1.17
C PHE A 89 10.98 6.49 0.80
N LEU A 90 10.40 7.37 1.61
CA LEU A 90 10.46 8.83 1.40
C LEU A 90 11.90 9.35 1.37
N LYS A 91 12.79 8.82 2.23
CA LYS A 91 14.22 9.18 2.21
C LYS A 91 14.91 8.80 0.90
N ARG A 92 14.47 7.73 0.23
CA ARG A 92 15.05 7.27 -1.05
C ARG A 92 14.64 8.14 -2.22
N ILE A 93 13.40 8.62 -2.23
CA ILE A 93 12.85 9.41 -3.35
C ILE A 93 13.09 10.91 -3.21
N ASN A 94 13.45 11.39 -2.00
CA ASN A 94 13.90 12.76 -1.77
C ASN A 94 15.40 12.97 -2.06
N THR A 95 16.08 11.98 -2.65
CA THR A 95 17.45 12.08 -3.16
C THR A 95 17.42 12.05 -4.68
#